data_AF-A0AAC9VFC2-F1
#
_entry.id   AF-A0AAC9VFC2-F1
#
_cell.length_a   1.000
_cell.length_b   1.000
_cell.length_c   1.000
_cell.angle_alpha   90.00
_cell.angle_beta   90.00
_cell.angle_gamma   90.00
#
_symmetry.space_group_name_H-M   'P 1'
#
loop_
_entity.id
_entity.type
_entity.pdbx_description
1 polymer ?
#
loop_
_entity_poly.entity_id
_entity_poly.type
_entity_poly.pdbx_seq_one_letter_code
_entity_poly.pdbx_strand_id
1 'polypeptide(L)'
;MFKIRTLKNFASEINLFTYNSGAKNKQNPTNFSDFTKLINSINSISSISSISSISSISSISSISSISSTNTVHCKKKEVAELEKKDIIYMPFPANEDMFLQILSINVPRVLSGTPPLPVLSTSSKFLIKKEQKKFIESRKNELDFGEKFYQQQKNNFTKEGIQYVHSLNSELTKLAGEYLALGQIIFISKDETSNLKLSKVYVLGHGSAGDKNIYDTARSDSQTKSAADLVGELKELIKIDQSIDIRLTSCESADAYTIRSFKNTESDKNKKNLCEIKPLAEHVRNECNNQKVEAKVYGYHGDGVSGGSGYYNKIRCLAHQPNVRMRASQVRAEFD
;
A
#
# COMPACT_ATOMS: atom_id res chain seq x y z
N MET A 1 -23.12 -1.76 -7.68
CA MET A 1 -24.10 -1.11 -6.78
C MET A 1 -23.74 -1.44 -5.34
N PHE A 2 -22.91 -0.62 -4.67
CA PHE A 2 -22.51 -0.86 -3.28
C PHE A 2 -23.45 -0.11 -2.33
N LYS A 3 -24.23 -0.86 -1.54
CA LYS A 3 -25.03 -0.30 -0.45
C LYS A 3 -24.09 0.18 0.66
N ILE A 4 -24.22 1.45 1.02
CA ILE A 4 -23.65 2.02 2.25
C ILE A 4 -24.16 1.18 3.43
N ARG A 5 -23.27 0.48 4.13
CA ARG A 5 -23.58 -0.19 5.40
C ARG A 5 -23.54 0.86 6.49
N THR A 6 -24.68 1.15 7.11
CA THR A 6 -24.77 2.01 8.28
C THR A 6 -24.41 1.23 9.56
N LEU A 7 -23.76 1.93 10.50
CA LEU A 7 -23.24 1.45 11.80
C LEU A 7 -24.18 0.55 12.62
N LYS A 8 -25.51 0.65 12.44
CA LYS A 8 -26.48 -0.20 13.13
C LYS A 8 -26.38 -1.69 12.76
N ASN A 9 -25.92 -2.02 11.55
CA ASN A 9 -25.79 -3.42 11.14
C ASN A 9 -24.50 -4.08 11.66
N PHE A 10 -23.49 -3.30 12.06
CA PHE A 10 -22.23 -3.84 12.58
C PHE A 10 -22.38 -4.40 14.00
N ALA A 11 -23.18 -3.74 14.84
CA ALA A 11 -23.45 -4.20 16.20
C ALA A 11 -24.36 -5.44 16.26
N SER A 12 -25.26 -5.62 15.28
CA SER A 12 -26.14 -6.80 15.25
C SER A 12 -25.46 -8.05 14.69
N GLU A 13 -24.46 -7.91 13.81
CA GLU A 13 -23.71 -9.06 13.26
C GLU A 13 -22.73 -9.67 14.29
N ILE A 14 -22.26 -8.90 15.27
CA ILE A 14 -21.47 -9.44 16.40
C ILE A 14 -22.35 -10.33 17.31
N ASN A 15 -23.66 -10.05 17.40
CA ASN A 15 -24.61 -10.82 18.21
C ASN A 15 -25.14 -12.10 17.55
N LEU A 16 -24.79 -12.38 16.28
CA LEU A 16 -25.31 -13.56 15.56
C LEU A 16 -24.29 -14.70 15.38
N PHE A 17 -23.03 -14.51 15.82
CA PHE A 17 -21.97 -15.52 15.68
C PHE A 17 -21.64 -16.29 16.97
N THR A 18 -22.54 -16.28 17.95
CA THR A 18 -22.53 -17.27 19.02
C THR A 18 -23.37 -18.48 18.63
N TYR A 19 -22.70 -19.64 18.57
CA TYR A 19 -23.24 -21.00 18.57
C TYR A 19 -23.80 -21.57 17.25
N ASN A 20 -22.95 -22.33 16.55
CA ASN A 20 -23.28 -23.70 16.18
C ASN A 20 -22.01 -24.53 15.93
N SER A 21 -21.45 -25.08 17.01
CA SER A 21 -20.70 -26.32 16.94
C SER A 21 -20.97 -27.12 18.21
N GLY A 22 -21.58 -28.28 18.04
CA GLY A 22 -21.73 -29.26 19.10
C GLY A 22 -20.38 -29.92 19.43
N ALA A 23 -20.35 -30.52 20.63
CA ALA A 23 -19.32 -31.39 21.19
C ALA A 23 -18.21 -30.73 22.05
N LYS A 24 -18.57 -30.47 23.31
CA LYS A 24 -17.88 -30.81 24.57
C LYS A 24 -16.33 -30.85 24.56
N ASN A 25 -15.70 -29.80 25.10
CA ASN A 25 -14.86 -29.93 26.31
C ASN A 25 -14.64 -28.58 27.02
N LYS A 26 -14.84 -28.60 28.34
CA LYS A 26 -14.69 -27.55 29.38
C LYS A 26 -13.20 -27.16 29.53
N GLN A 27 -12.69 -25.98 29.96
CA GLN A 27 -13.04 -24.77 30.74
C GLN A 27 -12.27 -23.59 30.07
N ASN A 28 -12.59 -22.29 30.07
CA ASN A 28 -13.12 -21.37 31.08
C ASN A 28 -13.61 -20.10 30.33
N PRO A 29 -14.77 -19.48 30.65
CA PRO A 29 -15.19 -18.22 30.04
C PRO A 29 -14.62 -17.03 30.84
N THR A 30 -13.86 -16.14 30.20
CA THR A 30 -13.59 -14.81 30.75
C THR A 30 -14.91 -14.05 30.81
N ASN A 31 -15.42 -13.88 32.02
CA ASN A 31 -16.71 -13.31 32.32
C ASN A 31 -16.67 -11.80 32.06
N PHE A 32 -17.64 -11.27 31.31
CA PHE A 32 -17.76 -9.84 30.97
C PHE A 32 -17.74 -8.93 32.22
N SER A 33 -18.11 -9.46 33.39
CA SER A 33 -17.98 -8.80 34.70
C SER A 33 -16.54 -8.39 35.05
N ASP A 34 -15.55 -9.18 34.65
CA ASP A 34 -14.13 -8.91 34.97
C ASP A 34 -13.55 -7.79 34.08
N PHE A 35 -14.06 -7.65 32.85
CA PHE A 35 -13.68 -6.56 31.95
C PHE A 35 -14.22 -5.20 32.44
N THR A 36 -15.45 -5.17 32.95
CA THR A 36 -16.04 -3.95 33.51
C THR A 36 -15.36 -3.50 34.81
N LYS A 37 -14.89 -4.45 35.64
CA LYS A 37 -14.09 -4.14 36.84
C LYS A 37 -12.72 -3.54 36.50
N LEU A 38 -12.07 -4.01 35.43
CA LEU A 38 -10.78 -3.48 34.97
C LEU A 38 -10.89 -2.04 34.47
N ILE A 39 -11.96 -1.71 33.73
CA ILE A 39 -12.23 -0.34 33.26
C ILE A 39 -12.46 0.62 34.44
N ASN A 40 -13.20 0.19 35.47
CA ASN A 40 -13.46 1.03 36.64
C ASN A 40 -12.20 1.26 37.51
N SER A 41 -11.28 0.28 37.58
CA SER A 41 -9.99 0.44 38.28
C SER A 41 -9.08 1.47 37.63
N ILE A 42 -9.14 1.66 36.31
CA ILE A 42 -8.27 2.59 35.58
C ILE A 42 -8.73 4.04 35.76
N ASN A 43 -10.05 4.28 35.86
CA ASN A 43 -10.61 5.61 36.12
C ASN A 43 -10.33 6.12 37.55
N SER A 44 -9.96 5.25 38.48
CA SER A 44 -9.55 5.65 39.83
C SER A 44 -8.09 6.13 39.91
N ILE A 45 -7.27 5.89 38.88
CA ILE A 45 -5.83 6.20 38.88
C ILE A 45 -5.54 7.60 38.30
N SER A 46 -6.48 8.23 37.59
CA SER A 46 -6.32 9.58 37.03
C SER A 46 -6.43 10.73 38.05
N SER A 47 -6.37 10.43 39.35
CA SER A 47 -6.51 11.40 40.45
C SER A 47 -5.25 11.51 41.31
N ILE A 48 -4.06 11.52 40.70
CA ILE A 48 -2.82 11.88 41.41
C ILE A 48 -2.27 13.18 40.83
N SER A 49 -2.61 14.28 41.51
CA SER A 49 -2.05 15.60 41.30
C SER A 49 -0.69 15.72 42.00
N SER A 50 0.25 16.40 41.32
CA SER A 50 1.49 17.03 41.81
C SER A 50 2.65 16.12 42.24
N ILE A 51 3.76 16.22 41.50
CA ILE A 51 5.12 16.12 42.05
C ILE A 51 5.82 17.44 41.74
N SER A 52 5.92 18.27 42.77
CA SER A 52 6.79 19.44 42.84
C SER A 52 8.23 19.01 43.14
N SER A 53 9.18 19.65 42.46
CA SER A 53 10.54 19.96 42.92
C SER A 53 11.52 18.79 43.13
N ILE A 54 12.51 18.65 42.24
CA ILE A 54 13.91 18.43 42.64
C ILE A 54 14.82 19.28 41.74
N SER A 55 15.45 20.26 42.37
CA SER A 55 16.54 21.07 41.88
C SER A 55 17.89 20.40 42.13
N SER A 56 18.85 20.67 41.24
CA SER A 56 20.31 20.74 41.45
C SER A 56 21.19 19.55 41.01
N ILE A 57 22.35 19.94 40.46
CA ILE A 57 23.67 19.26 40.22
C ILE A 57 24.05 19.47 38.73
N SER A 58 24.69 20.56 38.32
CA SER A 58 26.03 21.13 38.58
C SER A 58 26.96 20.92 37.37
N SER A 59 27.27 22.04 36.71
CA SER A 59 28.42 22.41 35.89
C SER A 59 29.53 21.37 35.63
N ILE A 60 29.86 21.14 34.35
CA ILE A 60 31.26 20.95 33.90
C ILE A 60 31.46 21.71 32.58
N SER A 61 32.42 22.63 32.62
CA SER A 61 32.92 23.48 31.55
C SER A 61 34.14 22.86 30.86
N SER A 62 34.25 23.12 29.55
CA SER A 62 35.51 23.27 28.79
C SER A 62 36.38 22.04 28.49
N ILE A 63 36.46 21.64 27.22
CA ILE A 63 37.74 21.27 26.56
C ILE A 63 37.72 21.82 25.12
N SER A 64 38.65 22.74 24.86
CA SER A 64 39.00 23.30 23.56
C SER A 64 40.08 22.47 22.85
N SER A 65 40.03 22.52 21.52
CA SER A 65 41.15 22.42 20.55
C SER A 65 42.01 21.14 20.50
N ILE A 66 41.82 20.36 19.44
CA ILE A 66 42.93 19.71 18.72
C ILE A 66 42.71 19.93 17.22
N SER A 67 43.53 20.82 16.65
CA SER A 67 43.77 20.95 15.22
C SER A 67 45.00 20.11 14.86
N SER A 68 44.88 19.18 13.93
CA SER A 68 46.03 18.71 13.17
C SER A 68 45.57 18.13 11.83
N THR A 69 45.96 18.85 10.80
CA THR A 69 45.90 18.54 9.38
C THR A 69 46.58 17.20 9.08
N ASN A 70 45.83 16.24 8.53
CA ASN A 70 46.39 15.15 7.74
C ASN A 70 45.87 15.26 6.32
N THR A 71 46.79 15.59 5.42
CA THR A 71 46.70 15.48 3.97
C THR A 71 46.28 14.06 3.59
N VAL A 72 45.05 13.90 3.07
CA VAL A 72 44.61 12.66 2.41
C VAL A 72 44.36 12.96 0.94
N HIS A 73 45.34 12.55 0.16
CA HIS A 73 45.25 11.95 -1.17
C HIS A 73 43.93 12.14 -1.94
N CYS A 74 44.05 12.82 -3.09
CA CYS A 74 43.03 12.96 -4.12
C CYS A 74 42.53 11.58 -4.57
N LYS A 75 41.43 11.10 -3.97
CA LYS A 75 40.65 9.99 -4.51
C LYS A 75 39.69 10.56 -5.54
N LYS A 76 39.77 10.00 -6.75
CA LYS A 76 38.79 10.17 -7.83
C LYS A 76 37.38 10.29 -7.25
N LYS A 77 36.62 11.27 -7.74
CA LYS A 77 35.15 11.29 -7.62
C LYS A 77 34.63 9.94 -8.13
N GLU A 78 34.40 9.02 -7.20
CA GLU A 78 33.37 8.01 -7.38
C GLU A 78 32.08 8.79 -7.51
N VAL A 79 31.57 8.89 -8.73
CA VAL A 79 30.20 9.35 -8.94
C VAL A 79 29.36 8.30 -8.24
N ALA A 80 28.94 8.59 -7.00
CA ALA A 80 27.97 7.78 -6.28
C ALA A 80 26.83 7.53 -7.26
N GLU A 81 26.68 6.27 -7.64
CA GLU A 81 25.65 5.83 -8.56
C GLU A 81 24.33 6.22 -7.90
N LEU A 82 23.65 7.25 -8.44
CA LEU A 82 22.37 7.73 -7.94
C LEU A 82 21.45 6.52 -7.77
N GLU A 83 21.20 6.11 -6.51
CA GLU A 83 20.41 4.91 -6.20
C GLU A 83 19.08 4.98 -6.95
N LYS A 84 18.81 3.98 -7.80
CA LYS A 84 17.54 3.87 -8.50
C LYS A 84 16.42 3.66 -7.48
N LYS A 85 15.34 4.42 -7.60
CA LYS A 85 14.19 4.36 -6.68
C LYS A 85 13.03 3.60 -7.29
N ASP A 86 12.46 2.70 -6.48
CA ASP A 86 11.13 2.14 -6.69
C ASP A 86 10.10 3.16 -6.16
N ILE A 87 9.07 3.49 -6.94
CA ILE A 87 8.04 4.47 -6.56
C ILE A 87 6.62 3.94 -6.84
N ILE A 88 5.64 4.58 -6.21
CA ILE A 88 4.24 4.51 -6.63
C ILE A 88 3.95 5.77 -7.46
N TYR A 89 3.36 5.61 -8.63
CA TYR A 89 2.87 6.71 -9.46
C TYR A 89 1.36 6.82 -9.34
N MET A 90 0.90 7.98 -8.90
CA MET A 90 -0.51 8.34 -8.74
C MET A 90 -0.90 9.28 -9.89
N PRO A 91 -1.45 8.76 -11.01
CA PRO A 91 -1.73 9.56 -12.19
C PRO A 91 -2.89 10.54 -12.00
N PHE A 92 -3.80 10.25 -11.08
CA PHE A 92 -5.02 11.02 -10.85
C PHE A 92 -4.91 11.96 -9.64
N PRO A 93 -5.79 12.97 -9.55
CA PRO A 93 -5.92 13.77 -8.34
C PRO A 93 -6.13 12.91 -7.08
N ALA A 94 -5.58 13.39 -5.95
CA ALA A 94 -5.72 12.68 -4.68
C ALA A 94 -7.21 12.53 -4.30
N ASN A 95 -7.64 11.29 -4.09
CA ASN A 95 -8.98 10.93 -3.64
C ASN A 95 -8.90 9.66 -2.75
N GLU A 96 -10.04 9.23 -2.21
CA GLU A 96 -10.12 8.06 -1.32
C GLU A 96 -9.57 6.78 -1.97
N ASP A 97 -9.98 6.48 -3.22
CA ASP A 97 -9.52 5.31 -3.97
C ASP A 97 -8.01 5.30 -4.17
N MET A 98 -7.40 6.45 -4.46
CA MET A 98 -5.95 6.57 -4.59
C MET A 98 -5.24 6.24 -3.28
N PHE A 99 -5.73 6.73 -2.14
CA PHE A 99 -5.14 6.37 -0.84
C PHE A 99 -5.30 4.88 -0.52
N LEU A 100 -6.45 4.28 -0.81
CA LEU A 100 -6.66 2.84 -0.64
C LEU A 100 -5.69 2.02 -1.51
N GLN A 101 -5.46 2.43 -2.75
CA GLN A 101 -4.51 1.75 -3.63
C GLN A 101 -3.05 1.95 -3.17
N ILE A 102 -2.66 3.16 -2.71
CA ILE A 102 -1.35 3.40 -2.08
C ILE A 102 -1.14 2.46 -0.90
N LEU A 103 -2.15 2.35 -0.02
CA LEU A 103 -2.09 1.46 1.13
C LEU A 103 -1.98 -0.01 0.72
N SER A 104 -2.70 -0.44 -0.33
CA SER A 104 -2.59 -1.82 -0.83
C SER A 104 -1.17 -2.22 -1.25
N ILE A 105 -0.34 -1.25 -1.64
CA ILE A 105 1.07 -1.47 -2.00
C ILE A 105 1.97 -1.38 -0.77
N ASN A 106 1.75 -0.39 0.08
CA ASN A 106 2.67 -0.05 1.17
C ASN A 106 2.40 -0.81 2.48
N VAL A 107 1.17 -1.24 2.75
CA VAL A 107 0.83 -2.01 3.96
C VAL A 107 1.69 -3.28 4.09
N PRO A 108 1.76 -4.17 3.08
CA PRO A 108 2.62 -5.36 3.17
C PRO A 108 4.10 -5.05 3.45
N ARG A 109 4.59 -3.89 3.01
CA ARG A 109 5.99 -3.47 3.22
C ARG A 109 6.22 -3.11 4.67
N VAL A 110 5.43 -2.18 5.20
CA VAL A 110 5.60 -1.70 6.59
C VAL A 110 5.30 -2.79 7.60
N LEU A 111 4.36 -3.68 7.29
CA LEU A 111 4.09 -4.88 8.09
C LEU A 111 5.31 -5.80 8.20
N SER A 112 6.15 -5.84 7.16
CA SER A 112 7.38 -6.65 7.12
C SER A 112 8.62 -5.85 7.57
N GLY A 113 8.44 -4.69 8.19
CA GLY A 113 9.54 -3.81 8.62
C GLY A 113 10.26 -3.06 7.49
N THR A 114 9.71 -3.08 6.27
CA THR A 114 10.28 -2.38 5.12
C THR A 114 9.63 -1.00 4.96
N PRO A 115 10.40 0.09 4.73
CA PRO A 115 9.83 1.42 4.51
C PRO A 115 8.81 1.46 3.36
N PRO A 116 7.77 2.30 3.46
CA PRO A 116 6.83 2.48 2.36
C PRO A 116 7.53 3.07 1.14
N LEU A 117 7.05 2.73 -0.06
CA LEU A 117 7.48 3.38 -1.28
C LEU A 117 6.98 4.83 -1.29
N PRO A 118 7.80 5.78 -1.76
CA PRO A 118 7.34 7.15 -1.97
C PRO A 118 6.30 7.19 -3.10
N VAL A 119 5.42 8.19 -3.05
CA VAL A 119 4.35 8.39 -4.02
C VAL A 119 4.64 9.64 -4.83
N LEU A 120 4.86 9.47 -6.13
CA LEU A 120 4.90 10.55 -7.10
C LEU A 120 3.48 10.84 -7.58
N SER A 121 3.07 12.09 -7.52
CA SER A 121 1.71 12.53 -7.83
C SER A 121 1.70 13.62 -8.89
N THR A 122 0.63 13.63 -9.69
CA THR A 122 0.30 14.75 -10.59
C THR A 122 -0.25 15.96 -9.85
N SER A 123 -0.75 15.78 -8.61
CA SER A 123 -1.24 16.87 -7.76
C SER A 123 -0.12 17.58 -7.00
N SER A 124 -0.34 18.85 -6.63
CA SER A 124 0.56 19.57 -5.73
C SER A 124 0.59 18.94 -4.34
N LYS A 125 1.73 19.02 -3.64
CA LYS A 125 1.86 18.50 -2.25
C LYS A 125 0.80 19.05 -1.32
N PHE A 126 0.46 20.33 -1.47
CA PHE A 126 -0.58 20.97 -0.66
C PHE A 126 -1.93 20.25 -0.80
N LEU A 127 -2.37 19.99 -2.04
CA LEU A 127 -3.63 19.29 -2.29
C LEU A 127 -3.59 17.85 -1.76
N ILE A 128 -2.49 17.14 -1.99
CA ILE A 128 -2.32 15.77 -1.47
C ILE A 128 -2.42 15.74 0.05
N LYS A 129 -1.73 16.65 0.75
CA LYS A 129 -1.75 16.71 2.22
C LYS A 129 -3.13 17.06 2.76
N LYS A 130 -3.87 17.93 2.07
CA LYS A 130 -5.27 18.24 2.40
C LYS A 130 -6.16 17.00 2.29
N GLU A 131 -6.10 16.28 1.18
CA GLU A 131 -6.91 15.07 0.99
C GLU A 131 -6.45 13.91 1.89
N GLN A 132 -5.15 13.78 2.14
CA GLN A 132 -4.60 12.81 3.10
C GLN A 132 -5.17 13.06 4.50
N LYS A 133 -5.22 14.31 4.95
CA LYS A 133 -5.80 14.66 6.25
C LYS A 133 -7.28 14.27 6.34
N LYS A 134 -8.06 14.56 5.29
CA LYS A 134 -9.48 14.16 5.24
C LYS A 134 -9.65 12.63 5.30
N PHE A 135 -8.84 11.91 4.54
CA PHE A 135 -8.85 10.44 4.52
C PHE A 135 -8.48 9.83 5.88
N ILE A 136 -7.50 10.41 6.58
CA ILE A 136 -7.13 10.00 7.94
C ILE A 136 -8.28 10.32 8.92
N GLU A 137 -8.85 11.52 8.85
CA GLU A 137 -9.93 11.93 9.77
C GLU A 137 -11.18 11.06 9.62
N SER A 138 -11.56 10.70 8.38
CA SER A 138 -12.72 9.83 8.14
C SER A 138 -12.53 8.41 8.69
N ARG A 139 -11.29 8.00 8.96
CA ARG A 139 -10.91 6.67 9.45
C ARG A 139 -10.24 6.69 10.83
N LYS A 140 -10.31 7.82 11.54
CA LYS A 140 -9.56 8.06 12.78
C LYS A 140 -9.73 6.95 13.81
N ASN A 141 -10.98 6.56 14.10
CA ASN A 141 -11.26 5.51 15.08
C ASN A 141 -10.62 4.16 14.71
N GLU A 142 -10.65 3.78 13.42
CA GLU A 142 -10.02 2.55 12.93
C GLU A 142 -8.50 2.61 13.08
N LEU A 143 -7.91 3.75 12.72
CA LEU A 143 -6.47 3.97 12.80
C LEU A 143 -5.97 4.01 14.25
N ASP A 144 -6.76 4.52 15.21
CA ASP A 144 -6.43 4.50 16.64
C ASP A 144 -6.34 3.06 17.17
N PHE A 145 -7.20 2.14 16.70
CA PHE A 145 -7.09 0.72 17.04
C PHE A 145 -5.82 0.10 16.43
N GLY A 146 -5.52 0.44 15.18
CA GLY A 146 -4.29 0.03 14.51
C GLY A 146 -3.03 0.48 15.23
N GLU A 147 -2.97 1.75 15.65
CA GLU A 147 -1.86 2.31 16.42
C GLU A 147 -1.66 1.57 17.74
N LYS A 148 -2.71 1.40 18.54
CA LYS A 148 -2.63 0.69 19.82
C LYS A 148 -2.13 -0.74 19.64
N PHE A 149 -2.63 -1.45 18.63
CA PHE A 149 -2.19 -2.81 18.33
C PHE A 149 -0.73 -2.85 17.87
N TYR A 150 -0.29 -1.91 17.03
CA TYR A 150 1.11 -1.77 16.67
C TYR A 150 1.99 -1.57 17.90
N GLN A 151 1.64 -0.68 18.83
CA GLN A 151 2.46 -0.45 20.02
C GLN A 151 2.61 -1.70 20.90
N GLN A 152 1.56 -2.52 21.00
CA GLN A 152 1.58 -3.78 21.75
C GLN A 152 2.47 -4.85 21.10
N GLN A 153 2.57 -4.84 19.76
CA GLN A 153 3.22 -5.88 18.98
C GLN A 153 4.46 -5.38 18.22
N LYS A 154 4.96 -4.19 18.53
CA LYS A 154 5.96 -3.43 17.75
C LYS A 154 7.15 -4.25 17.30
N ASN A 155 7.70 -5.08 18.18
CA ASN A 155 8.88 -5.90 17.91
C ASN A 155 8.62 -7.06 16.94
N ASN A 156 7.36 -7.37 16.64
CA ASN A 156 6.94 -8.45 15.76
C ASN A 156 6.55 -7.98 14.35
N PHE A 157 6.56 -6.66 14.07
CA PHE A 157 6.34 -6.09 12.72
C PHE A 157 7.61 -6.20 11.87
N THR A 158 8.06 -7.43 11.66
CA THR A 158 9.23 -7.81 10.87
C THR A 158 8.83 -8.88 9.86
N LYS A 159 9.71 -9.17 8.90
CA LYS A 159 9.47 -10.21 7.89
C LYS A 159 9.21 -11.58 8.53
N GLU A 160 9.87 -11.88 9.63
CA GLU A 160 9.76 -13.14 10.37
C GLU A 160 8.56 -13.15 11.34
N GLY A 161 8.28 -12.01 11.98
CA GLY A 161 7.25 -11.90 13.01
C GLY A 161 5.83 -11.66 12.49
N ILE A 162 5.68 -11.12 11.27
CA ILE A 162 4.38 -10.66 10.79
C ILE A 162 3.33 -11.78 10.66
N GLN A 163 3.76 -13.01 10.38
CA GLN A 163 2.83 -14.14 10.31
C GLN A 163 2.19 -14.42 11.68
N TYR A 164 2.96 -14.30 12.76
CA TYR A 164 2.44 -14.44 14.11
C TYR A 164 1.44 -13.32 14.43
N VAL A 165 1.81 -12.06 14.19
CA VAL A 165 0.94 -10.90 14.46
C VAL A 165 -0.38 -11.01 13.69
N HIS A 166 -0.31 -11.39 12.41
CA HIS A 166 -1.49 -11.59 11.56
C HIS A 166 -2.40 -12.71 12.07
N SER A 167 -1.82 -13.80 12.60
CA SER A 167 -2.58 -14.91 13.18
C SER A 167 -3.28 -14.55 14.50
N LEU A 168 -2.75 -13.59 15.27
CA LEU A 168 -3.40 -13.10 16.48
C LEU A 168 -4.66 -12.30 16.15
N ASN A 169 -4.54 -11.36 15.22
CA ASN A 169 -5.68 -10.57 14.76
C ASN A 169 -5.39 -9.95 13.39
N SER A 170 -5.95 -10.54 12.34
CA SER A 170 -5.70 -10.15 10.96
C SER A 170 -6.21 -8.74 10.62
N GLU A 171 -7.32 -8.33 11.24
CA GLU A 171 -7.93 -7.00 11.04
C GLU A 171 -7.10 -5.90 11.69
N LEU A 172 -6.76 -6.05 12.97
CA LEU A 172 -5.91 -5.09 13.67
C LEU A 172 -4.50 -5.04 13.06
N THR A 173 -3.99 -6.16 12.56
CA THR A 173 -2.73 -6.19 11.80
C THR A 173 -2.81 -5.30 10.56
N LYS A 174 -3.90 -5.41 9.78
CA LYS A 174 -4.11 -4.55 8.62
C LYS A 174 -4.17 -3.07 9.02
N LEU A 175 -4.98 -2.73 10.02
CA LEU A 175 -5.14 -1.35 10.50
C LEU A 175 -3.81 -0.78 11.02
N ALA A 176 -3.01 -1.57 11.73
CA ALA A 176 -1.66 -1.19 12.16
C ALA A 176 -0.76 -0.87 10.96
N GLY A 177 -0.80 -1.72 9.92
CA GLY A 177 -0.06 -1.46 8.67
C GLY A 177 -0.53 -0.20 7.95
N GLU A 178 -1.83 0.07 7.92
CA GLU A 178 -2.39 1.28 7.31
C GLU A 178 -1.96 2.54 8.08
N TYR A 179 -2.03 2.51 9.41
CA TYR A 179 -1.52 3.56 10.30
C TYR A 179 -0.03 3.85 10.03
N LEU A 180 0.80 2.80 10.02
CA LEU A 180 2.24 2.93 9.78
C LEU A 180 2.54 3.50 8.40
N ALA A 181 1.89 2.99 7.36
CA ALA A 181 2.08 3.46 6.00
C ALA A 181 1.71 4.94 5.87
N LEU A 182 0.52 5.35 6.32
CA LEU A 182 0.05 6.74 6.22
C LEU A 182 0.98 7.73 6.95
N GLY A 183 1.53 7.32 8.10
CA GLY A 183 2.46 8.14 8.87
C GLY A 183 3.85 8.29 8.25
N GLN A 184 4.26 7.37 7.37
CA GLN A 184 5.64 7.29 6.84
C GLN A 184 5.76 7.59 5.34
N ILE A 185 4.65 7.62 4.59
CA ILE A 185 4.69 7.88 3.14
C ILE A 185 5.24 9.28 2.85
N ILE A 186 6.24 9.31 1.98
CA ILE A 186 6.78 10.54 1.38
C ILE A 186 6.06 10.77 0.05
N PHE A 187 5.49 11.96 -0.10
CA PHE A 187 4.91 12.41 -1.37
C PHE A 187 5.93 13.28 -2.11
N ILE A 188 6.14 12.96 -3.38
CA ILE A 188 7.03 13.65 -4.32
C ILE A 188 6.14 14.42 -5.29
N SER A 189 6.40 15.71 -5.48
CA SER A 189 5.76 16.50 -6.54
C SER A 189 6.59 16.46 -7.82
N LYS A 190 5.94 16.75 -8.97
CA LYS A 190 6.57 16.69 -10.30
C LYS A 190 7.86 17.51 -10.39
N ASP A 191 7.92 18.67 -9.75
CA ASP A 191 9.09 19.57 -9.69
C ASP A 191 10.31 18.97 -8.96
N GLU A 192 10.11 17.97 -8.10
CA GLU A 192 11.18 17.31 -7.34
C GLU A 192 11.79 16.09 -8.06
N THR A 193 11.38 15.84 -9.31
CA THR A 193 11.78 14.66 -10.08
C THR A 193 13.07 14.82 -10.87
N SER A 194 13.64 16.03 -10.93
CA SER A 194 14.82 16.37 -11.74
C SER A 194 16.05 15.47 -11.48
N ASN A 195 16.21 14.98 -10.24
CA ASN A 195 17.31 14.09 -9.85
C ASN A 195 16.88 12.63 -9.66
N LEU A 196 15.62 12.29 -9.91
CA LEU A 196 15.09 10.96 -9.67
C LEU A 196 15.54 10.01 -10.79
N LYS A 197 16.27 8.96 -10.43
CA LYS A 197 16.48 7.79 -11.29
C LYS A 197 15.51 6.71 -10.86
N LEU A 198 14.65 6.24 -11.76
CA LEU A 198 13.63 5.24 -11.44
C LEU A 198 14.13 3.84 -11.82
N SER A 199 13.92 2.88 -10.94
CA SER A 199 14.04 1.45 -11.26
C SER A 199 12.67 0.87 -11.63
N LYS A 200 11.66 1.23 -10.85
CA LYS A 200 10.34 0.60 -10.92
C LYS A 200 9.24 1.58 -10.54
N VAL A 201 8.15 1.53 -11.28
CA VAL A 201 6.98 2.37 -11.06
C VAL A 201 5.75 1.48 -10.90
N TYR A 202 5.08 1.57 -9.75
CA TYR A 202 3.74 0.99 -9.59
C TYR A 202 2.70 2.03 -9.98
N VAL A 203 1.99 1.80 -11.08
CA VAL A 203 0.96 2.72 -11.59
C VAL A 203 -0.37 2.40 -10.92
N LEU A 204 -0.94 3.38 -10.22
CA LEU A 204 -2.26 3.28 -9.62
C LEU A 204 -3.37 3.54 -10.64
N GLY A 205 -4.53 2.94 -10.39
CA GLY A 205 -5.73 3.10 -11.19
C GLY A 205 -6.56 1.82 -11.17
N HIS A 206 -7.88 1.98 -11.24
CA HIS A 206 -8.77 0.88 -11.57
C HIS A 206 -8.64 0.49 -13.05
N GLY A 207 -9.07 -0.72 -13.38
CA GLY A 207 -9.05 -1.24 -14.74
C GLY A 207 -9.91 -2.49 -14.83
N SER A 208 -10.01 -3.02 -16.04
CA SER A 208 -10.77 -4.22 -16.37
C SER A 208 -10.10 -4.96 -17.53
N ALA A 209 -10.41 -6.25 -17.66
CA ALA A 209 -9.88 -7.04 -18.75
C ALA A 209 -10.21 -6.42 -20.12
N GLY A 210 -9.21 -6.40 -21.00
CA GLY A 210 -9.36 -5.91 -22.37
C GLY A 210 -9.49 -4.40 -22.52
N ASP A 211 -9.44 -3.63 -21.43
CA ASP A 211 -9.48 -2.17 -21.50
C ASP A 211 -8.07 -1.59 -21.73
N LYS A 212 -8.02 -0.52 -22.52
CA LYS A 212 -6.78 0.23 -22.80
C LYS A 212 -6.58 1.42 -21.86
N ASN A 213 -7.50 1.65 -20.93
CA ASN A 213 -7.49 2.79 -20.03
C ASN A 213 -7.35 2.38 -18.56
N ILE A 214 -6.93 3.35 -17.75
CA ILE A 214 -7.01 3.30 -16.30
C ILE A 214 -7.98 4.37 -15.78
N TYR A 215 -8.52 4.13 -14.59
CA TYR A 215 -9.57 4.95 -14.00
C TYR A 215 -9.23 5.37 -12.57
N ASP A 216 -9.64 6.58 -12.16
CA ASP A 216 -9.39 7.08 -10.81
C ASP A 216 -10.24 6.39 -9.73
N THR A 217 -11.47 5.99 -10.10
CA THR A 217 -12.43 5.30 -9.24
C THR A 217 -13.11 4.19 -10.03
N ALA A 218 -13.78 3.27 -9.33
CA ALA A 218 -14.61 2.25 -9.97
C ALA A 218 -16.04 2.75 -10.31
N ARG A 219 -16.27 4.08 -10.30
CA ARG A 219 -17.59 4.69 -10.53
C ARG A 219 -17.76 5.04 -12.01
N SER A 220 -19.00 5.22 -12.44
CA SER A 220 -19.34 5.51 -13.84
C SER A 220 -18.89 6.90 -14.32
N ASP A 221 -18.67 7.84 -13.39
CA ASP A 221 -18.19 9.21 -13.65
C ASP A 221 -16.67 9.35 -13.44
N SER A 222 -15.94 8.25 -13.44
CA SER A 222 -14.50 8.22 -13.21
C SER A 222 -13.71 9.00 -14.25
N GLN A 223 -12.69 9.71 -13.78
CA GLN A 223 -11.65 10.21 -14.67
C GLN A 223 -10.91 9.03 -15.29
N THR A 224 -10.54 9.20 -16.55
CA THR A 224 -9.92 8.15 -17.36
C THR A 224 -8.61 8.65 -17.95
N LYS A 225 -7.61 7.78 -18.03
CA LYS A 225 -6.41 8.01 -18.84
C LYS A 225 -6.16 6.83 -19.75
N SER A 226 -5.86 7.11 -21.00
CA SER A 226 -5.45 6.07 -21.95
C SER A 226 -4.03 5.60 -21.67
N ALA A 227 -3.68 4.42 -22.20
CA ALA A 227 -2.29 3.95 -22.20
C ALA A 227 -1.33 4.98 -22.83
N ALA A 228 -1.76 5.69 -23.88
CA ALA A 228 -0.94 6.70 -24.54
C ALA A 228 -0.66 7.91 -23.63
N ASP A 229 -1.69 8.41 -22.95
CA ASP A 229 -1.54 9.51 -21.99
C ASP A 229 -0.65 9.11 -20.81
N LEU A 230 -0.87 7.90 -20.27
CA LEU A 230 -0.08 7.36 -19.17
C LEU A 230 1.41 7.27 -19.54
N VAL A 231 1.73 6.72 -20.71
CA VAL A 231 3.12 6.60 -21.16
C VAL A 231 3.72 7.98 -21.44
N GLY A 232 2.94 8.90 -22.02
CA GLY A 232 3.38 10.29 -22.24
C GLY A 232 3.77 10.97 -20.94
N GLU A 233 2.95 10.83 -19.90
CA GLU A 233 3.25 11.39 -18.57
C GLU A 233 4.45 10.72 -17.90
N LEU A 234 4.57 9.39 -17.99
CA LEU A 234 5.73 8.68 -17.45
C LEU A 234 7.01 9.05 -18.19
N LYS A 235 6.95 9.26 -19.51
CA LYS A 235 8.09 9.66 -20.33
C LYS A 235 8.69 10.99 -19.86
N GLU A 236 7.85 11.95 -19.45
CA GLU A 236 8.32 13.23 -18.89
C GLU A 236 9.10 13.06 -17.57
N LEU A 237 8.91 11.93 -16.87
CA LEU A 237 9.52 11.62 -15.59
C LEU A 237 10.77 10.73 -15.74
N ILE A 238 10.91 10.04 -16.86
CA ILE A 238 12.00 9.10 -17.13
C ILE A 238 13.14 9.87 -17.81
N LYS A 239 14.34 9.76 -17.24
CA LYS A 239 15.53 10.34 -17.85
C LYS A 239 15.88 9.58 -19.14
N ILE A 240 16.44 10.30 -20.10
CA ILE A 240 17.02 9.74 -21.32
C ILE A 240 18.02 8.62 -20.91
N ASP A 241 17.95 7.47 -21.58
CA ASP A 241 18.77 6.26 -21.35
C ASP A 241 18.48 5.44 -20.08
N GLN A 242 17.28 5.57 -19.52
CA GLN A 242 16.85 4.76 -18.38
C GLN A 242 15.79 3.73 -18.77
N SER A 243 16.13 2.45 -18.63
CA SER A 243 15.17 1.33 -18.65
C SER A 243 14.41 1.23 -17.32
N ILE A 244 13.08 1.14 -17.36
CA ILE A 244 12.24 1.04 -16.15
C ILE A 244 11.28 -0.16 -16.14
N ASP A 245 10.97 -0.66 -14.95
CA ASP A 245 9.87 -1.61 -14.73
C ASP A 245 8.56 -0.86 -14.46
N ILE A 246 7.59 -0.92 -15.37
CA ILE A 246 6.23 -0.39 -15.16
C ILE A 246 5.34 -1.53 -14.65
N ARG A 247 4.73 -1.37 -13.48
CA ARG A 247 3.81 -2.35 -12.88
C ARG A 247 2.41 -1.77 -12.75
N LEU A 248 1.50 -2.23 -13.60
CA LEU A 248 0.10 -1.79 -13.62
C LEU A 248 -0.69 -2.51 -12.53
N THR A 249 -1.08 -1.82 -11.45
CA THR A 249 -1.74 -2.48 -10.31
C THR A 249 -3.24 -2.70 -10.50
N SER A 250 -3.82 -2.11 -11.54
CA SER A 250 -5.22 -2.22 -11.95
C SER A 250 -5.69 -3.67 -12.05
N CYS A 251 -6.96 -3.93 -11.74
CA CYS A 251 -7.57 -5.26 -11.90
C CYS A 251 -7.41 -5.74 -13.34
N GLU A 252 -7.11 -7.02 -13.51
CA GLU A 252 -7.09 -7.69 -14.82
C GLU A 252 -6.17 -7.04 -15.86
N SER A 253 -5.15 -6.30 -15.43
CA SER A 253 -4.25 -5.56 -16.33
C SER A 253 -3.41 -6.43 -17.26
N ALA A 254 -3.32 -7.74 -16.99
CA ALA A 254 -2.70 -8.73 -17.88
C ALA A 254 -3.71 -9.56 -18.68
N ASP A 255 -5.01 -9.30 -18.54
CA ASP A 255 -6.08 -10.10 -19.12
C ASP A 255 -6.75 -9.37 -20.30
N ALA A 256 -6.85 -10.03 -21.45
CA ALA A 256 -7.68 -9.57 -22.56
C ALA A 256 -9.19 -9.78 -22.28
N TYR A 257 -9.51 -10.81 -21.48
CA TYR A 257 -10.86 -11.16 -21.07
C TYR A 257 -10.84 -11.60 -19.61
N THR A 258 -11.92 -11.34 -18.87
CA THR A 258 -12.03 -11.74 -17.46
C THR A 258 -11.79 -13.24 -17.30
N ILE A 259 -10.76 -13.57 -16.52
CA ILE A 259 -10.33 -14.96 -16.35
C ILE A 259 -11.18 -15.70 -15.34
N ARG A 260 -11.38 -17.00 -15.61
CA ARG A 260 -12.11 -17.91 -14.71
C ARG A 260 -11.21 -18.82 -13.88
N SER A 261 -9.91 -18.79 -14.13
CA SER A 261 -8.93 -19.61 -13.43
C SER A 261 -7.53 -19.04 -13.62
N PHE A 262 -6.71 -19.10 -12.57
CA PHE A 262 -5.29 -18.76 -12.67
C PHE A 262 -4.42 -19.84 -13.33
N LYS A 263 -4.96 -21.05 -13.57
CA LYS A 263 -4.19 -22.17 -14.15
C LYS A 263 -4.02 -22.10 -15.68
N ASN A 264 -4.86 -21.32 -16.38
CA ASN A 264 -4.97 -21.34 -17.84
C ASN A 264 -4.60 -20.01 -18.51
N THR A 265 -3.93 -19.10 -17.80
CA THR A 265 -3.69 -17.73 -18.26
C THR A 265 -2.78 -17.64 -19.49
N GLU A 266 -1.90 -18.62 -19.73
CA GLU A 266 -1.11 -18.71 -20.97
C GLU A 266 -1.91 -19.25 -22.16
N SER A 267 -2.90 -20.11 -21.92
CA SER A 267 -3.71 -20.74 -22.98
C SER A 267 -4.72 -19.80 -23.64
N ASP A 268 -5.07 -18.69 -22.98
CA ASP A 268 -5.92 -17.65 -23.57
C ASP A 268 -5.16 -16.79 -24.61
N LYS A 269 -3.82 -16.76 -24.59
CA LYS A 269 -3.00 -16.11 -25.65
C LYS A 269 -3.14 -16.80 -27.02
N ASN A 270 -3.62 -18.04 -27.05
CA ASN A 270 -3.78 -18.83 -28.28
C ASN A 270 -5.16 -18.69 -28.94
N LYS A 271 -6.08 -17.88 -28.40
CA LYS A 271 -7.35 -17.52 -29.05
C LYS A 271 -7.13 -16.40 -30.08
N LYS A 272 -6.27 -16.64 -31.07
CA LYS A 272 -5.88 -15.68 -32.13
C LYS A 272 -6.98 -15.28 -33.13
N ASN A 273 -8.22 -15.75 -32.97
CA ASN A 273 -9.22 -15.71 -34.06
C ASN A 273 -10.51 -14.92 -33.80
N LEU A 274 -10.56 -14.01 -32.82
CA LEU A 274 -11.68 -13.08 -32.65
C LEU A 274 -11.10 -11.71 -32.26
N CYS A 275 -11.47 -10.64 -32.98
CA CYS A 275 -11.05 -9.23 -32.80
C CYS A 275 -10.06 -9.01 -31.65
N GLU A 276 -8.77 -8.77 -31.93
CA GLU A 276 -7.67 -8.70 -30.94
C GLU A 276 -7.93 -7.69 -29.81
N ILE A 277 -8.72 -8.08 -28.82
CA ILE A 277 -8.80 -7.38 -27.53
C ILE A 277 -7.50 -7.70 -26.81
N LYS A 278 -6.76 -6.66 -26.44
CA LYS A 278 -5.45 -6.77 -25.81
C LYS A 278 -5.55 -6.37 -24.34
N PRO A 279 -4.75 -6.96 -23.45
CA PRO A 279 -4.67 -6.50 -22.08
C PRO A 279 -4.09 -5.09 -22.00
N LEU A 280 -4.45 -4.34 -20.95
CA LEU A 280 -3.91 -3.02 -20.68
C LEU A 280 -2.38 -2.98 -20.73
N ALA A 281 -1.71 -4.00 -20.17
CA ALA A 281 -0.26 -4.10 -20.18
C ALA A 281 0.35 -4.15 -21.58
N GLU A 282 -0.31 -4.82 -22.53
CA GLU A 282 0.14 -4.85 -23.93
C GLU A 282 -0.10 -3.49 -24.61
N HIS A 283 -1.22 -2.83 -24.33
CA HIS A 283 -1.45 -1.46 -24.79
C HIS A 283 -0.38 -0.49 -24.30
N VAL A 284 -0.03 -0.52 -23.01
CA VAL A 284 1.04 0.31 -22.43
C VAL A 284 2.39 -0.05 -23.03
N ARG A 285 2.69 -1.33 -23.26
CA ARG A 285 3.95 -1.76 -23.89
C ARG A 285 4.09 -1.24 -25.32
N ASN A 286 3.02 -1.31 -26.10
CA ASN A 286 2.97 -0.76 -27.46
C ASN A 286 3.19 0.76 -27.44
N GLU A 287 2.57 1.46 -26.49
CA GLU A 287 2.78 2.91 -26.35
C GLU A 287 4.20 3.26 -25.90
N CYS A 288 4.84 2.47 -25.04
CA CYS A 288 6.26 2.62 -24.75
C CYS A 288 7.12 2.52 -26.01
N ASN A 289 6.85 1.56 -26.90
CA ASN A 289 7.54 1.46 -28.20
C ASN A 289 7.29 2.68 -29.08
N ASN A 290 6.03 3.07 -29.25
CA ASN A 290 5.63 4.20 -30.09
C ASN A 290 6.29 5.50 -29.62
N GLN A 291 6.39 5.69 -28.31
CA GLN A 291 6.92 6.90 -27.70
C GLN A 291 8.43 6.81 -27.38
N LYS A 292 9.10 5.71 -27.76
CA LYS A 292 10.53 5.45 -27.53
C LYS A 292 10.92 5.50 -26.04
N VAL A 293 10.08 4.92 -25.19
CA VAL A 293 10.34 4.71 -23.76
C VAL A 293 10.85 3.29 -23.58
N GLU A 294 12.07 3.14 -23.07
CA GLU A 294 12.62 1.85 -22.73
C GLU A 294 12.00 1.34 -21.41
N ALA A 295 11.09 0.38 -21.49
CA ALA A 295 10.41 -0.14 -20.33
C ALA A 295 9.99 -1.61 -20.48
N LYS A 296 10.11 -2.36 -19.38
CA LYS A 296 9.43 -3.64 -19.18
C LYS A 296 8.07 -3.37 -18.56
N VAL A 297 7.00 -3.90 -19.14
CA VAL A 297 5.65 -3.66 -18.65
C VAL A 297 5.10 -4.93 -18.02
N TYR A 298 4.56 -4.79 -16.82
CA TYR A 298 3.95 -5.88 -16.09
C TYR A 298 2.49 -5.59 -15.78
N GLY A 299 1.62 -6.50 -16.17
CA GLY A 299 0.25 -6.59 -15.69
C GLY A 299 0.10 -7.70 -14.66
N TYR A 300 -1.09 -7.83 -14.08
CA TYR A 300 -1.41 -9.01 -13.28
C TYR A 300 -2.80 -9.53 -13.61
N HIS A 301 -2.94 -10.85 -13.56
CA HIS A 301 -4.20 -11.53 -13.76
C HIS A 301 -5.14 -11.33 -12.55
N GLY A 302 -6.43 -11.18 -12.84
CA GLY A 302 -7.49 -11.07 -11.84
C GLY A 302 -7.51 -9.76 -11.03
N ASP A 303 -8.42 -9.71 -10.06
CA ASP A 303 -8.77 -8.51 -9.30
C ASP A 303 -7.82 -8.26 -8.14
N GLY A 304 -7.38 -7.01 -7.97
CA GLY A 304 -6.63 -6.58 -6.79
C GLY A 304 -7.52 -6.48 -5.56
N VAL A 305 -7.05 -7.00 -4.43
CA VAL A 305 -7.78 -6.92 -3.16
C VAL A 305 -7.12 -5.88 -2.26
N SER A 306 -7.65 -4.65 -2.26
CA SER A 306 -7.11 -3.50 -1.50
C SER A 306 -7.70 -3.36 -0.08
N GLY A 307 -8.84 -4.00 0.18
CA GLY A 307 -9.58 -3.84 1.44
C GLY A 307 -9.56 -5.02 2.42
N GLY A 308 -9.13 -6.21 2.00
CA GLY A 308 -9.21 -7.43 2.83
C GLY A 308 -8.14 -7.50 3.92
N SER A 309 -8.51 -8.04 5.08
CA SER A 309 -7.62 -8.27 6.22
C SER A 309 -7.10 -9.71 6.31
N GLY A 310 -7.70 -10.66 5.60
CA GLY A 310 -7.33 -12.08 5.66
C GLY A 310 -5.94 -12.42 5.10
N TYR A 311 -5.14 -11.43 4.74
CA TYR A 311 -3.79 -11.57 4.19
C TYR A 311 -2.95 -10.34 4.54
N TYR A 312 -1.64 -10.54 4.67
CA TYR A 312 -0.65 -9.47 4.89
C TYR A 312 0.26 -9.24 3.67
N ASN A 313 0.06 -10.00 2.59
CA ASN A 313 0.74 -9.84 1.29
C ASN A 313 -0.22 -9.27 0.25
N LYS A 314 0.28 -8.76 -0.88
CA LYS A 314 -0.58 -8.39 -2.02
C LYS A 314 -1.23 -9.63 -2.63
N ILE A 315 -2.55 -9.63 -2.72
CA ILE A 315 -3.34 -10.75 -3.23
C ILE A 315 -4.14 -10.33 -4.47
N ARG A 316 -4.30 -11.29 -5.39
CA ARG A 316 -5.25 -11.27 -6.49
C ARG A 316 -6.33 -12.32 -6.30
N CYS A 317 -7.55 -12.06 -6.78
CA CYS A 317 -8.64 -13.03 -6.79
C CYS A 317 -9.36 -13.05 -8.15
N LEU A 318 -10.26 -14.01 -8.32
CA LEU A 318 -11.15 -14.08 -9.49
C LEU A 318 -12.49 -13.45 -9.15
N ALA A 319 -13.02 -12.59 -10.02
CA ALA A 319 -14.29 -11.87 -9.79
C ALA A 319 -15.44 -12.80 -9.35
N HIS A 320 -15.57 -13.96 -10.01
CA HIS A 320 -16.61 -14.95 -9.72
C HIS A 320 -16.30 -15.90 -8.55
N GLN A 321 -15.07 -15.89 -8.03
CA GLN A 321 -14.58 -16.81 -7.00
C GLN A 321 -13.61 -16.07 -6.07
N PRO A 322 -14.07 -15.10 -5.27
CA PRO A 322 -13.21 -14.26 -4.42
C PRO A 322 -12.45 -15.02 -3.32
N ASN A 323 -12.81 -16.28 -3.10
CA ASN A 323 -12.10 -17.20 -2.19
C ASN A 323 -10.86 -17.84 -2.84
N VAL A 324 -10.81 -17.91 -4.17
CA VAL A 324 -9.61 -18.34 -4.91
C VAL A 324 -8.66 -17.16 -4.98
N ARG A 325 -7.57 -17.25 -4.22
CA ARG A 325 -6.63 -16.15 -3.98
C ARG A 325 -5.22 -16.58 -4.31
N MET A 326 -4.47 -15.71 -4.97
CA MET A 326 -3.05 -15.93 -5.27
C MET A 326 -2.23 -14.71 -4.87
N ARG A 327 -0.95 -14.91 -4.51
CA ARG A 327 -0.06 -13.76 -4.33
C ARG A 327 0.08 -13.05 -5.66
N ALA A 328 0.04 -11.73 -5.66
CA ALA A 328 0.15 -10.94 -6.89
C ALA A 328 1.43 -11.29 -7.68
N SER A 329 2.54 -11.58 -7.01
CA SER A 329 3.78 -12.01 -7.67
C SER A 329 3.70 -13.33 -8.43
N GLN A 330 2.75 -14.21 -8.11
CA GLN A 330 2.58 -15.52 -8.75
C GLN A 330 1.72 -15.45 -10.02
N VAL A 331 0.97 -14.36 -10.20
CA VAL A 331 0.03 -14.17 -11.31
C VAL A 331 0.32 -12.87 -12.06
N ARG A 332 1.60 -12.46 -12.05
CA ARG A 332 2.11 -11.31 -12.79
C ARG A 332 2.60 -11.79 -14.15
N ALA A 333 2.25 -11.07 -15.21
CA ALA A 333 2.73 -11.31 -16.56
C ALA A 333 3.62 -10.16 -17.02
N GLU A 334 4.70 -10.50 -17.73
CA GLU A 334 5.60 -9.56 -18.39
C GLU A 334 5.23 -9.42 -19.86
N PHE A 335 5.34 -8.19 -20.37
CA PHE A 335 5.10 -7.80 -21.74
C PHE A 335 6.33 -7.04 -22.22
N ASP A 336 7.04 -7.61 -23.18
CA ASP A 336 8.32 -7.16 -23.72
C ASP A 336 8.23 -6.71 -25.18
#